data_AF-A0A7C6U3B4-F1
#
_entry.id   AF-A0A7C6U3B4-F1
#
_cell.length_a   1.000
_cell.length_b   1.000
_cell.length_c   1.000
_cell.angle_alpha   90.00
_cell.angle_beta   90.00
_cell.angle_gamma   90.00
#
_symmetry.space_group_name_H-M   'P 1'
#
loop_
_entity.id
_entity.type
_entity.pdbx_description
1 polymer ?
#
loop_
_entity_poly.entity_id
_entity_poly.type
_entity_poly.pdbx_seq_one_letter_code
_entity_poly.pdbx_strand_id
1 'polypeptide(L)'
;MKRSFFEFNDKTINLINHKEILESDYIIISAINLLKVVDNNDFKTEIFSNLSSNKKIYLKIGIHSYKETKLILDKNNFSFIAGFYLENAETKFLNKMTDYARCIEKDYKLNFGSLTFIGEISTPRGIGNIKKIANYDRISLLTFETSKFKDYICVSVIDESYYLNKVLEYAFYYKKFVLLTGISDLNNYKDLGIIGAITSEIEDISVINNTFIPNEKEVNDADNYINNYLQSQKNISQLISSSFSINKLLYYNLILERSFILNNDYKEQNFSLINSNDLLLKTKKQEIKKFYTFGEEIGNSITHGIGIIAGLVFFILLMLKLKDNFDTVEFVAYLIYSLSVIVLYTSSFIYHLLPLGSKGKKIFQRLDHMTIYLLIAGSYTPFALLALGGIEGTILTTIIWFGALSGLILNLFWFGKLRAFHIFLYLLLGWSAAFFIVPIIKGLGTVGTILLFAGGVSYTIGIIFYGFKLFKFTHMVWHLFVLLGTILHFLGIYLCL
;
A
#
# COMPACT_ATOMS: atom_id res chain seq x y z
N MET A 1 20.33 -19.31 0.23
CA MET A 1 20.74 -18.83 1.57
C MET A 1 21.00 -17.31 1.62
N LYS A 2 20.64 -16.53 0.58
CA LYS A 2 20.81 -15.05 0.48
C LYS A 2 22.26 -14.58 0.71
N ARG A 3 23.25 -15.38 0.29
CA ARG A 3 24.69 -15.07 0.44
C ARG A 3 25.22 -14.35 -0.79
N SER A 4 25.12 -14.98 -1.95
CA SER A 4 25.67 -14.49 -3.21
C SER A 4 24.55 -14.10 -4.18
N PHE A 5 24.68 -12.91 -4.75
CA PHE A 5 23.81 -12.39 -5.79
C PHE A 5 24.68 -12.09 -7.01
N PHE A 6 24.56 -12.91 -8.05
CA PHE A 6 25.34 -12.72 -9.27
C PHE A 6 24.61 -11.77 -10.23
N GLU A 7 25.24 -10.68 -10.61
CA GLU A 7 24.72 -9.71 -11.57
C GLU A 7 25.31 -9.95 -12.96
N PHE A 8 24.43 -10.20 -13.93
CA PHE A 8 24.84 -10.34 -15.34
C PHE A 8 25.12 -8.99 -15.99
N ASN A 9 26.31 -8.86 -16.56
CA ASN A 9 26.71 -7.75 -17.42
C ASN A 9 26.91 -8.23 -18.87
N ASP A 10 27.24 -7.30 -19.79
CA ASP A 10 27.42 -7.64 -21.21
C ASP A 10 28.54 -8.66 -21.48
N LYS A 11 29.52 -8.79 -20.58
CA LYS A 11 30.63 -9.75 -20.71
C LYS A 11 30.24 -11.15 -20.23
N THR A 12 29.46 -11.24 -19.15
CA THR A 12 29.12 -12.51 -18.49
C THR A 12 27.85 -13.15 -19.01
N ILE A 13 27.04 -12.43 -19.80
CA ILE A 13 25.75 -12.93 -20.29
C ILE A 13 25.87 -14.21 -21.14
N ASN A 14 26.96 -14.35 -21.90
CA ASN A 14 27.24 -15.53 -22.73
C ASN A 14 27.78 -16.72 -21.91
N LEU A 15 28.09 -16.51 -20.63
CA LEU A 15 28.65 -17.50 -19.72
C LEU A 15 27.62 -18.03 -18.72
N ILE A 16 26.32 -17.92 -19.01
CA ILE A 16 25.23 -18.29 -18.10
C ILE A 16 25.30 -19.72 -17.51
N ASN A 17 25.95 -20.64 -18.22
CA ASN A 17 26.16 -22.03 -17.79
C ASN A 17 27.43 -22.26 -16.98
N HIS A 18 28.19 -21.20 -16.67
CA HIS A 18 29.40 -21.34 -15.88
C HIS A 18 29.05 -21.94 -14.52
N LYS A 19 29.81 -22.97 -14.10
CA LYS A 19 29.52 -23.75 -12.90
C LYS A 19 29.40 -22.86 -11.65
N GLU A 20 30.30 -21.90 -11.49
CA GLU A 20 30.30 -20.98 -10.34
C GLU A 20 29.08 -20.05 -10.35
N ILE A 21 28.60 -19.62 -11.52
CA ILE A 21 27.34 -18.86 -11.62
C ILE A 21 26.16 -19.73 -11.15
N LEU A 22 26.19 -21.04 -11.45
CA LEU A 22 25.21 -22.00 -10.94
C LEU A 22 25.34 -22.26 -9.43
N GLU A 23 26.42 -21.86 -8.78
CA GLU A 23 26.58 -21.91 -7.31
C GLU A 23 26.11 -20.63 -6.59
N SER A 24 25.82 -19.56 -7.32
CA SER A 24 25.22 -18.35 -6.72
C SER A 24 23.84 -18.62 -6.13
N ASP A 25 23.49 -18.00 -5.00
CA ASP A 25 22.17 -18.20 -4.40
C ASP A 25 21.05 -17.51 -5.19
N TYR A 26 21.35 -16.35 -5.78
CA TYR A 26 20.41 -15.46 -6.48
C TYR A 26 21.04 -14.88 -7.74
N ILE A 27 20.19 -14.55 -8.71
CA ILE A 27 20.60 -13.94 -9.97
C ILE A 27 19.95 -12.57 -10.13
N ILE A 28 20.72 -11.59 -10.59
CA ILE A 28 20.25 -10.27 -11.00
C ILE A 28 20.56 -10.11 -12.50
N ILE A 29 19.56 -9.74 -13.29
CA ILE A 29 19.72 -9.57 -14.74
C ILE A 29 18.85 -8.41 -15.24
N SER A 30 19.38 -7.60 -16.16
CA SER A 30 18.60 -6.54 -16.81
C SER A 30 17.65 -7.12 -17.86
N ALA A 31 16.52 -6.44 -18.13
CA ALA A 31 15.56 -6.93 -19.13
C ALA A 31 16.15 -6.98 -20.55
N ILE A 32 17.08 -6.07 -20.87
CA ILE A 32 17.79 -6.05 -22.16
C ILE A 32 18.70 -7.28 -22.29
N ASN A 33 19.49 -7.58 -21.24
CA ASN A 33 20.36 -8.75 -21.25
C ASN A 33 19.55 -10.04 -21.26
N LEU A 34 18.41 -10.05 -20.59
CA LEU A 34 17.47 -11.16 -20.62
C LEU A 34 16.97 -11.45 -22.04
N LEU A 35 16.63 -10.41 -22.83
CA LEU A 35 16.24 -10.59 -24.24
C LEU A 35 17.34 -11.21 -25.09
N LYS A 36 18.60 -10.78 -24.91
CA LYS A 36 19.75 -11.37 -25.63
C LYS A 36 19.87 -12.88 -25.40
N VAL A 37 19.50 -13.36 -24.21
CA VAL A 37 19.48 -14.80 -23.89
C VAL A 37 18.23 -15.48 -24.45
N VAL A 38 17.08 -14.79 -24.44
CA VAL A 38 15.78 -15.35 -24.86
C VAL A 38 15.62 -15.43 -26.38
N ASP A 39 16.23 -14.54 -27.18
CA ASP A 39 16.07 -14.54 -28.64
C ASP A 39 16.85 -15.65 -29.36
N ASN A 40 17.79 -16.32 -28.69
CA ASN A 40 18.44 -17.53 -29.22
C ASN A 40 17.54 -18.77 -29.00
N ASN A 41 16.82 -19.18 -30.05
CA ASN A 41 15.74 -20.18 -29.97
C ASN A 41 16.13 -21.56 -29.41
N ASP A 42 17.38 -22.01 -29.55
CA ASP A 42 17.84 -23.31 -29.01
C ASP A 42 18.32 -23.23 -27.55
N PHE A 43 18.60 -22.01 -27.04
CA PHE A 43 19.11 -21.75 -25.68
C PHE A 43 17.97 -21.58 -24.64
N LYS A 44 16.73 -21.52 -25.12
CA LYS A 44 15.56 -20.86 -24.50
C LYS A 44 14.84 -21.67 -23.43
N THR A 45 14.91 -23.00 -23.50
CA THR A 45 14.07 -23.90 -22.69
C THR A 45 14.84 -24.60 -21.59
N GLU A 46 16.01 -25.18 -21.87
CA GLU A 46 16.70 -26.04 -20.92
C GLU A 46 17.43 -25.24 -19.82
N ILE A 47 18.21 -24.22 -20.18
CA ILE A 47 18.99 -23.41 -19.24
C ILE A 47 18.07 -22.55 -18.37
N PHE A 48 17.05 -21.92 -18.97
CA PHE A 48 16.06 -21.18 -18.21
C PHE A 48 15.22 -22.10 -17.32
N SER A 49 14.88 -23.33 -17.74
CA SER A 49 14.22 -24.29 -16.85
C SER A 49 15.13 -24.71 -15.68
N ASN A 50 16.43 -24.89 -15.92
CA ASN A 50 17.40 -25.26 -14.89
C ASN A 50 17.69 -24.11 -13.91
N LEU A 51 17.76 -22.87 -14.39
CA LEU A 51 17.91 -21.69 -13.54
C LEU A 51 16.61 -21.36 -12.79
N SER A 52 15.47 -21.40 -13.45
CA SER A 52 14.17 -21.03 -12.86
C SER A 52 13.58 -22.09 -11.94
N SER A 53 13.96 -23.35 -12.08
CA SER A 53 13.43 -24.44 -11.24
C SER A 53 13.90 -24.34 -9.79
N ASN A 54 15.09 -23.77 -9.55
CA ASN A 54 15.67 -23.70 -8.19
C ASN A 54 16.21 -22.33 -7.76
N LYS A 55 16.42 -21.36 -8.67
CA LYS A 55 16.99 -20.05 -8.30
C LYS A 55 15.99 -18.90 -8.41
N LYS A 56 16.12 -17.97 -7.47
CA LYS A 56 15.34 -16.73 -7.45
C LYS A 56 16.02 -15.67 -8.32
N ILE A 57 15.34 -15.27 -9.39
CA ILE A 57 15.82 -14.29 -10.35
C ILE A 57 15.19 -12.92 -10.06
N TYR A 58 16.03 -11.89 -9.99
CA TYR A 58 15.64 -10.49 -9.84
C TYR A 58 15.92 -9.73 -11.13
N LEU A 59 14.93 -8.97 -11.60
CA LEU A 59 15.11 -8.12 -12.77
C LEU A 59 15.60 -6.73 -12.38
N LYS A 60 16.74 -6.32 -12.96
CA LYS A 60 17.34 -5.01 -12.74
C LYS A 60 16.58 -3.94 -13.54
N ILE A 61 16.06 -2.94 -12.83
CA ILE A 61 15.26 -1.85 -13.41
C ILE A 61 15.70 -0.52 -12.81
N GLY A 62 16.08 0.41 -13.69
CA GLY A 62 16.32 1.81 -13.36
C GLY A 62 15.17 2.72 -13.76
N ILE A 63 15.15 3.93 -13.23
CA ILE A 63 14.12 4.94 -13.53
C ILE A 63 14.05 5.25 -15.03
N HIS A 64 15.21 5.30 -15.70
CA HIS A 64 15.32 5.61 -17.13
C HIS A 64 14.96 4.41 -18.02
N SER A 65 15.33 3.20 -17.61
CA SER A 65 15.06 1.96 -18.36
C SER A 65 13.67 1.37 -18.08
N TYR A 66 12.90 1.94 -17.15
CA TYR A 66 11.57 1.43 -16.77
C TYR A 66 10.61 1.25 -17.96
N LYS A 67 10.52 2.24 -18.86
CA LYS A 67 9.55 2.19 -19.97
C LYS A 67 9.84 1.02 -20.92
N GLU A 68 11.12 0.88 -21.27
CA GLU A 68 11.60 -0.19 -22.13
C GLU A 68 11.42 -1.54 -21.45
N THR A 69 11.87 -1.67 -20.20
CA THR A 69 11.73 -2.90 -19.41
C THR A 69 10.27 -3.32 -19.29
N LYS A 70 9.35 -2.38 -19.07
CA LYS A 70 7.91 -2.67 -19.02
C LYS A 70 7.40 -3.23 -20.34
N LEU A 71 7.79 -2.66 -21.48
CA LEU A 71 7.37 -3.17 -22.79
C LEU A 71 7.85 -4.60 -23.04
N ILE A 72 9.06 -4.94 -22.55
CA ILE A 72 9.62 -6.29 -22.64
C ILE A 72 8.81 -7.26 -21.76
N LEU A 73 8.54 -6.84 -20.53
CA LEU A 73 7.81 -7.61 -19.52
C LEU A 73 6.35 -7.86 -19.91
N ASP A 74 5.68 -6.88 -20.50
CA ASP A 74 4.28 -7.00 -20.90
C ASP A 74 4.10 -7.93 -22.13
N LYS A 75 5.19 -8.20 -22.89
CA LYS A 75 5.17 -9.04 -24.11
C LYS A 75 5.56 -10.51 -23.88
N ASN A 76 6.14 -10.84 -22.73
CA ASN A 76 6.63 -12.20 -22.46
C ASN A 76 6.19 -12.69 -21.08
N ASN A 77 6.08 -14.01 -20.90
CA ASN A 77 5.72 -14.59 -19.60
C ASN A 77 6.94 -14.68 -18.68
N PHE A 78 6.88 -13.98 -17.55
CA PHE A 78 7.95 -13.92 -16.55
C PHE A 78 7.54 -14.55 -15.21
N SER A 79 6.77 -15.63 -15.23
CA SER A 79 6.30 -16.32 -14.00
C SER A 79 7.42 -16.79 -13.05
N PHE A 80 8.64 -16.91 -13.55
CA PHE A 80 9.82 -17.35 -12.82
C PHE A 80 10.55 -16.24 -12.04
N ILE A 81 10.17 -14.98 -12.16
CA ILE A 81 10.88 -13.91 -11.44
C ILE A 81 10.48 -13.93 -9.96
N ALA A 82 11.47 -13.73 -9.09
CA ALA A 82 11.26 -13.58 -7.66
C ALA A 82 11.00 -12.11 -7.27
N GLY A 83 11.42 -11.16 -8.12
CA GLY A 83 11.35 -9.76 -7.77
C GLY A 83 12.09 -8.80 -8.69
N PHE A 84 12.28 -7.57 -8.21
CA PHE A 84 12.98 -6.52 -8.92
C PHE A 84 14.16 -5.98 -8.12
N TYR A 85 15.29 -5.77 -8.79
CA TYR A 85 16.37 -4.93 -8.30
C TYR A 85 16.14 -3.51 -8.83
N LEU A 86 15.97 -2.54 -7.93
CA LEU A 86 15.58 -1.18 -8.27
C LEU A 86 16.76 -0.24 -8.08
N GLU A 87 17.35 0.19 -9.21
CA GLU A 87 18.43 1.16 -9.20
C GLU A 87 17.94 2.51 -8.71
N ASN A 88 18.77 3.19 -7.92
CA ASN A 88 18.48 4.50 -7.34
C ASN A 88 17.08 4.53 -6.69
N ALA A 89 16.84 3.63 -5.73
CA ALA A 89 15.53 3.43 -5.12
C ALA A 89 15.01 4.73 -4.47
N GLU A 90 13.96 5.29 -5.06
CA GLU A 90 13.26 6.47 -4.54
C GLU A 90 11.79 6.18 -4.29
N THR A 91 11.19 6.85 -3.30
CA THR A 91 9.77 6.68 -2.95
C THR A 91 8.81 6.77 -4.14
N LYS A 92 9.02 7.69 -5.08
CA LYS A 92 8.18 7.82 -6.28
C LYS A 92 8.32 6.60 -7.20
N PHE A 93 9.54 6.11 -7.37
CA PHE A 93 9.83 4.94 -8.19
C PHE A 93 9.33 3.65 -7.54
N LEU A 94 9.53 3.48 -6.24
CA LEU A 94 9.03 2.34 -5.46
C LEU A 94 7.51 2.20 -5.51
N ASN A 95 6.76 3.31 -5.42
CA ASN A 95 5.30 3.28 -5.59
C ASN A 95 4.92 2.78 -6.99
N LYS A 96 5.57 3.32 -8.03
CA LYS A 96 5.33 2.91 -9.42
C LYS A 96 5.61 1.42 -9.64
N MET A 97 6.71 0.92 -9.07
CA MET A 97 7.07 -0.50 -9.15
C MET A 97 6.15 -1.39 -8.30
N THR A 98 5.65 -0.89 -7.18
CA THR A 98 4.66 -1.60 -6.35
C THR A 98 3.36 -1.84 -7.12
N ASP A 99 2.88 -0.83 -7.83
CA ASP A 99 1.68 -0.94 -8.66
C ASP A 99 1.93 -1.91 -9.83
N TYR A 100 3.10 -1.82 -10.46
CA TYR A 100 3.44 -2.71 -11.57
C TYR A 100 3.60 -4.18 -11.16
N ALA A 101 4.27 -4.44 -10.03
CA ALA A 101 4.40 -5.78 -9.47
C ALA A 101 3.04 -6.42 -9.19
N ARG A 102 2.06 -5.64 -8.72
CA ARG A 102 0.68 -6.12 -8.50
C ARG A 102 -0.02 -6.51 -9.79
N CYS A 103 0.22 -5.80 -10.89
CA CYS A 103 -0.32 -6.19 -12.19
C CYS A 103 0.26 -7.55 -12.61
N ILE A 104 1.59 -7.73 -12.52
CA ILE A 104 2.24 -8.99 -12.87
C ILE A 104 1.73 -10.15 -12.00
N GLU A 105 1.63 -9.97 -10.69
CA GLU A 105 1.11 -10.98 -9.76
C GLU A 105 -0.35 -11.38 -10.04
N LYS A 106 -1.13 -10.46 -10.63
CA LYS A 106 -2.51 -10.72 -11.02
C LYS A 106 -2.59 -11.47 -12.35
N ASP A 107 -1.75 -11.08 -13.30
CA ASP A 107 -1.81 -11.57 -14.68
C ASP A 107 -1.08 -12.91 -14.83
N TYR A 108 -0.12 -13.21 -13.94
CA TYR A 108 0.70 -14.43 -13.98
C TYR A 108 0.67 -15.19 -12.65
N LYS A 109 0.59 -16.53 -12.71
CA LYS A 109 0.80 -17.40 -11.55
C LYS A 109 2.30 -17.55 -11.28
N LEU A 110 2.82 -16.76 -10.35
CA LEU A 110 4.25 -16.72 -10.05
C LEU A 110 4.74 -17.94 -9.27
N ASN A 111 5.95 -18.41 -9.57
CA ASN A 111 6.56 -19.58 -8.91
C ASN A 111 6.97 -19.28 -7.46
N PHE A 112 7.29 -18.02 -7.14
CA PHE A 112 7.87 -17.62 -5.85
C PHE A 112 6.91 -16.82 -4.95
N GLY A 113 5.61 -16.79 -5.28
CA GLY A 113 4.62 -16.02 -4.55
C GLY A 113 4.66 -14.53 -4.91
N SER A 114 4.73 -13.65 -3.91
CA SER A 114 4.72 -12.19 -4.12
C SER A 114 6.10 -11.67 -4.51
N LEU A 115 6.14 -10.73 -5.46
CA LEU A 115 7.35 -10.07 -5.94
C LEU A 115 7.95 -9.15 -4.86
N THR A 116 9.21 -9.42 -4.50
CA THR A 116 9.99 -8.63 -3.56
C THR A 116 10.98 -7.70 -4.26
N PHE A 117 11.41 -6.63 -3.59
CA PHE A 117 12.31 -5.63 -4.14
C PHE A 117 13.64 -5.62 -3.39
N ILE A 118 14.72 -5.47 -4.17
CA ILE A 118 16.04 -5.06 -3.71
C ILE A 118 16.16 -3.56 -4.01
N GLY A 119 16.31 -2.72 -2.99
CA GLY A 119 16.46 -1.28 -3.16
C GLY A 119 17.93 -0.86 -3.16
N GLU A 120 18.43 -0.36 -4.29
CA GLU A 120 19.78 0.21 -4.39
C GLU A 120 19.77 1.66 -3.91
N ILE A 121 20.65 1.98 -2.96
CA ILE A 121 20.87 3.33 -2.46
C ILE A 121 22.19 3.83 -3.03
N SER A 122 22.11 4.77 -3.94
CA SER A 122 23.24 5.26 -4.74
C SER A 122 23.21 6.78 -4.92
N THR A 123 22.28 7.48 -4.26
CA THR A 123 22.13 8.93 -4.35
C THR A 123 21.98 9.57 -2.97
N PRO A 124 22.38 10.85 -2.79
CA PRO A 124 22.15 11.60 -1.55
C PRO A 124 20.67 11.67 -1.18
N ARG A 125 19.79 11.74 -2.18
CA ARG A 125 18.34 11.73 -1.97
C ARG A 125 17.83 10.38 -1.46
N GLY A 126 18.41 9.28 -1.95
CA GLY A 126 18.18 7.94 -1.42
C GLY A 126 18.56 7.85 0.05
N ILE A 127 19.79 8.27 0.39
CA ILE A 127 20.27 8.32 1.78
C ILE A 127 19.40 9.22 2.67
N GLY A 128 19.00 10.40 2.19
CA GLY A 128 18.11 11.31 2.92
C GLY A 128 16.70 10.75 3.15
N ASN A 129 16.25 9.81 2.32
CA ASN A 129 14.93 9.17 2.43
C ASN A 129 15.01 7.70 2.85
N ILE A 130 16.16 7.22 3.34
CA ILE A 130 16.37 5.80 3.65
C ILE A 130 15.32 5.24 4.62
N LYS A 131 14.92 6.03 5.61
CA LYS A 131 13.82 5.69 6.53
C LYS A 131 12.52 5.35 5.80
N LYS A 132 12.16 6.16 4.81
CA LYS A 132 10.94 5.94 4.01
C LYS A 132 11.11 4.74 3.11
N ILE A 133 12.28 4.57 2.50
CA ILE A 133 12.60 3.49 1.57
C ILE A 133 12.56 2.14 2.31
N ALA A 134 13.29 2.00 3.42
CA ALA A 134 13.32 0.80 4.24
C ALA A 134 11.94 0.40 4.78
N ASN A 135 11.02 1.35 4.99
CA ASN A 135 9.65 1.08 5.42
C ASN A 135 8.72 0.52 4.33
N TYR A 136 9.16 0.42 3.07
CA TYR A 136 8.30 -0.18 2.02
C TYR A 136 8.15 -1.68 2.27
N ASP A 137 6.91 -2.17 2.21
CA ASP A 137 6.57 -3.59 2.41
C ASP A 137 7.37 -4.52 1.50
N ARG A 138 7.37 -4.19 0.21
CA ARG A 138 7.99 -5.03 -0.82
C ARG A 138 9.50 -5.00 -0.78
N ILE A 139 10.13 -3.99 -0.16
CA ILE A 139 11.58 -4.00 0.03
C ILE A 139 11.91 -5.11 1.03
N SER A 140 12.65 -6.11 0.60
CA SER A 140 13.18 -7.17 1.48
C SER A 140 14.66 -7.00 1.75
N LEU A 141 15.36 -6.39 0.79
CA LEU A 141 16.81 -6.22 0.76
C LEU A 141 17.14 -4.79 0.36
N LEU A 142 18.17 -4.22 0.98
CA LEU A 142 18.76 -2.95 0.62
C LEU A 142 20.22 -3.17 0.26
N THR A 143 20.75 -2.31 -0.59
CA THR A 143 22.19 -2.26 -0.89
C THR A 143 22.62 -0.81 -1.01
N PHE A 144 23.88 -0.52 -0.69
CA PHE A 144 24.48 0.79 -0.90
C PHE A 144 25.53 0.67 -2.01
N GLU A 145 25.29 1.33 -3.13
CA GLU A 145 26.22 1.31 -4.26
C GLU A 145 27.15 2.54 -4.18
N THR A 146 28.29 2.32 -3.52
CA THR A 146 29.29 3.33 -3.25
C THR A 146 29.80 4.02 -4.52
N SER A 147 30.10 3.25 -5.58
CA SER A 147 30.72 3.79 -6.79
C SER A 147 29.81 4.83 -7.46
N LYS A 148 28.55 4.46 -7.70
CA LYS A 148 27.52 5.38 -8.23
C LYS A 148 27.26 6.56 -7.30
N PHE A 149 27.35 6.37 -5.98
CA PHE A 149 27.18 7.47 -5.02
C PHE A 149 28.31 8.50 -5.13
N LYS A 150 29.57 8.06 -5.21
CA LYS A 150 30.75 8.90 -5.43
C LYS A 150 30.63 9.69 -6.72
N ASP A 151 30.25 9.02 -7.80
CA ASP A 151 30.02 9.65 -9.11
C ASP A 151 28.92 10.71 -9.04
N TYR A 152 27.82 10.44 -8.34
CA TYR A 152 26.70 11.37 -8.22
C TYR A 152 27.08 12.67 -7.50
N ILE A 153 27.92 12.59 -6.46
CA ILE A 153 28.37 13.78 -5.71
C ILE A 153 29.66 14.39 -6.27
N CYS A 154 30.24 13.79 -7.32
CA CYS A 154 31.51 14.21 -7.93
C CYS A 154 32.70 14.22 -6.94
N VAL A 155 32.84 13.19 -6.10
CA VAL A 155 33.93 13.07 -5.11
C VAL A 155 34.65 11.73 -5.25
N SER A 156 35.98 11.71 -5.09
CA SER A 156 36.80 10.51 -5.19
C SER A 156 36.79 9.61 -3.94
N VAL A 157 36.64 10.20 -2.75
CA VAL A 157 36.69 9.51 -1.45
C VAL A 157 35.50 9.91 -0.59
N ILE A 158 34.83 8.92 0.00
CA ILE A 158 33.79 9.12 1.00
C ILE A 158 34.02 8.17 2.17
N ASP A 159 33.48 8.52 3.34
CA ASP A 159 33.37 7.58 4.45
C ASP A 159 32.23 6.58 4.15
N GLU A 160 32.59 5.47 3.51
CA GLU A 160 31.65 4.40 3.12
C GLU A 160 30.98 3.78 4.36
N SER A 161 31.75 3.62 5.43
CA SER A 161 31.28 3.09 6.71
C SER A 161 30.14 3.93 7.26
N TYR A 162 30.24 5.26 7.21
CA TYR A 162 29.16 6.14 7.67
C TYR A 162 27.84 5.89 6.93
N TYR A 163 27.86 5.87 5.59
CA TYR A 163 26.66 5.71 4.79
C TYR A 163 26.07 4.31 4.91
N LEU A 164 26.92 3.29 4.92
CA LEU A 164 26.48 1.91 5.06
C LEU A 164 25.89 1.65 6.46
N ASN A 165 26.51 2.16 7.52
CA ASN A 165 25.96 2.08 8.89
C ASN A 165 24.58 2.75 8.97
N LYS A 166 24.38 3.88 8.29
CA LYS A 166 23.08 4.53 8.21
C LYS A 166 22.05 3.67 7.46
N VAL A 167 22.42 3.01 6.37
CA VAL A 167 21.54 2.08 5.66
C VAL A 167 21.18 0.89 6.56
N LEU A 168 22.16 0.31 7.23
CA LEU A 168 22.01 -0.79 8.18
C LEU A 168 21.05 -0.44 9.31
N GLU A 169 21.25 0.71 9.98
CA GLU A 169 20.39 1.16 11.09
C GLU A 169 18.91 1.17 10.70
N TYR A 170 18.56 1.79 9.57
CA TYR A 170 17.18 1.85 9.11
C TYR A 170 16.69 0.51 8.57
N ALA A 171 17.55 -0.26 7.90
CA ALA A 171 17.20 -1.60 7.44
C ALA A 171 16.78 -2.47 8.63
N PHE A 172 17.60 -2.53 9.68
CA PHE A 172 17.31 -3.32 10.88
C PHE A 172 16.08 -2.82 11.64
N TYR A 173 15.92 -1.50 11.77
CA TYR A 173 14.72 -0.92 12.37
C TYR A 173 13.44 -1.40 11.67
N TYR A 174 13.47 -1.52 10.35
CA TYR A 174 12.36 -2.01 9.53
C TYR A 174 12.46 -3.50 9.18
N LYS A 175 13.34 -4.27 9.86
CA LYS A 175 13.54 -5.71 9.66
C LYS A 175 13.85 -6.11 8.21
N LYS A 176 14.67 -5.30 7.55
CA LYS A 176 15.18 -5.52 6.20
C LYS A 176 16.62 -6.01 6.28
N PHE A 177 17.03 -6.75 5.28
CA PHE A 177 18.41 -7.22 5.16
C PHE A 177 19.22 -6.27 4.28
N VAL A 178 20.53 -6.25 4.48
CA VAL A 178 21.46 -5.44 3.68
C VAL A 178 22.46 -6.34 2.97
N LEU A 179 22.74 -6.01 1.72
CA LEU A 179 23.77 -6.61 0.88
C LEU A 179 24.90 -5.61 0.63
N LEU A 180 26.12 -6.12 0.51
CA LEU A 180 27.25 -5.35 -0.02
C LEU A 180 27.28 -5.39 -1.55
N THR A 181 27.98 -4.44 -2.15
CA THR A 181 28.39 -4.52 -3.54
C THR A 181 29.90 -4.77 -3.60
N GLY A 182 30.30 -5.85 -4.27
CA GLY A 182 31.68 -6.34 -4.30
C GLY A 182 32.10 -7.14 -3.06
N ILE A 183 33.41 -7.43 -3.00
CA ILE A 183 34.04 -8.29 -1.97
C ILE A 183 34.95 -7.54 -0.99
N SER A 184 35.07 -6.21 -1.11
CA SER A 184 35.88 -5.42 -0.19
C SER A 184 35.31 -5.49 1.23
N ASP A 185 36.16 -5.87 2.19
CA ASP A 185 35.84 -5.85 3.63
C ASP A 185 34.67 -6.73 4.08
N LEU A 186 34.38 -7.83 3.37
CA LEU A 186 33.28 -8.74 3.71
C LEU A 186 33.27 -9.16 5.19
N ASN A 187 34.43 -9.49 5.76
CA ASN A 187 34.53 -9.92 7.16
C ASN A 187 34.19 -8.79 8.14
N ASN A 188 34.67 -7.57 7.90
CA ASN A 188 34.41 -6.42 8.77
C ASN A 188 32.91 -6.08 8.82
N TYR A 189 32.24 -6.21 7.68
CA TYR A 189 30.83 -5.87 7.55
C TYR A 189 29.89 -7.04 7.88
N LYS A 190 30.37 -8.29 7.83
CA LYS A 190 29.64 -9.48 8.32
C LYS A 190 29.25 -9.28 9.79
N ASP A 191 30.18 -8.80 10.62
CA ASP A 191 29.93 -8.52 12.04
C ASP A 191 28.93 -7.38 12.29
N LEU A 192 28.70 -6.52 11.29
CA LEU A 192 27.71 -5.45 11.32
C LEU A 192 26.30 -5.92 10.90
N GLY A 193 26.14 -7.20 10.60
CA GLY A 193 24.87 -7.84 10.26
C GLY A 193 24.52 -7.83 8.77
N ILE A 194 25.50 -7.60 7.90
CA ILE A 194 25.34 -7.82 6.46
C ILE A 194 25.24 -9.31 6.20
N ILE A 195 24.37 -9.67 5.25
CA ILE A 195 23.99 -11.08 5.04
C ILE A 195 24.59 -11.71 3.80
N GLY A 196 25.13 -10.89 2.89
CA GLY A 196 25.54 -11.31 1.56
C GLY A 196 26.10 -10.16 0.74
N ALA A 197 26.51 -10.48 -0.49
CA ALA A 197 27.09 -9.53 -1.42
C ALA A 197 26.60 -9.76 -2.86
N ILE A 198 26.63 -8.68 -3.63
CA ILE A 198 26.35 -8.63 -5.06
C ILE A 198 27.69 -8.54 -5.80
N THR A 199 27.91 -9.39 -6.79
CA THR A 199 29.09 -9.35 -7.66
C THR A 199 28.72 -9.59 -9.11
N SER A 200 29.48 -9.00 -10.03
CA SER A 200 29.45 -9.31 -11.46
C SER A 200 30.64 -10.17 -11.90
N GLU A 201 31.61 -10.40 -11.01
CA GLU A 201 32.79 -11.22 -11.27
C GLU A 201 32.55 -12.65 -10.80
N ILE A 202 32.94 -13.61 -11.63
CA ILE A 202 32.60 -15.02 -11.42
C ILE A 202 33.43 -15.63 -10.27
N GLU A 203 34.70 -15.23 -10.18
CA GLU A 203 35.66 -15.69 -9.17
C GLU A 203 35.22 -15.33 -7.73
N ASP A 204 34.54 -14.20 -7.56
CA ASP A 204 34.05 -13.68 -6.28
C ASP A 204 32.97 -14.56 -5.64
N ILE A 205 32.23 -15.36 -6.43
CA ILE A 205 31.08 -16.13 -5.94
C ILE A 205 31.52 -17.11 -4.85
N SER A 206 32.65 -17.79 -5.08
CA SER A 206 33.21 -18.76 -4.14
C SER A 206 33.63 -18.09 -2.83
N VAL A 207 34.28 -16.93 -2.92
CA VAL A 207 34.73 -16.12 -1.78
C VAL A 207 33.54 -15.66 -0.94
N ILE A 208 32.50 -15.11 -1.59
CA ILE A 208 31.27 -14.67 -0.91
C ILE A 208 30.58 -15.84 -0.23
N ASN A 209 30.40 -16.95 -0.94
CA ASN A 209 29.73 -18.14 -0.40
C ASN A 209 30.47 -18.67 0.82
N ASN A 210 31.79 -18.80 0.78
CA ASN A 210 32.60 -19.28 1.89
C ASN A 210 32.58 -18.33 3.09
N THR A 211 32.58 -17.02 2.86
CA THR A 211 32.57 -16.01 3.94
C THR A 211 31.28 -16.03 4.75
N PHE A 212 30.14 -16.24 4.09
CA PHE A 212 28.81 -16.21 4.72
C PHE A 212 28.27 -17.58 5.15
N ILE A 213 29.05 -18.65 4.98
CA ILE A 213 28.81 -19.93 5.66
C ILE A 213 29.20 -19.74 7.13
N PRO A 214 28.29 -19.99 8.08
CA PRO A 214 28.62 -19.86 9.49
C PRO A 214 29.59 -20.96 9.92
N ASN A 215 30.44 -20.68 10.91
CA ASN A 215 31.24 -21.72 11.59
C ASN A 215 30.59 -22.15 12.91
N GLU A 216 31.06 -23.25 13.51
CA GLU A 216 30.48 -23.81 14.75
C GLU A 216 30.46 -22.81 15.90
N LYS A 217 31.50 -21.99 16.04
CA LYS A 217 31.58 -20.95 17.07
C LYS A 217 30.49 -19.89 16.88
N GLU A 218 30.32 -19.41 15.65
CA GLU A 218 29.27 -18.44 15.29
C GLU A 218 27.86 -18.97 15.58
N VAL A 219 27.61 -20.26 15.31
CA VAL A 219 26.32 -20.91 15.62
C VAL A 219 26.09 -20.99 17.13
N ASN A 220 27.10 -21.41 17.90
CA ASN A 220 26.99 -21.47 19.36
C ASN A 220 26.80 -20.09 19.99
N ASP A 221 27.51 -19.07 19.50
CA ASP A 221 27.37 -17.69 19.96
C ASP A 221 25.97 -17.15 19.65
N ALA A 222 25.43 -17.47 18.47
CA ALA A 222 24.09 -17.10 18.06
C ALA A 222 22.99 -17.74 18.93
N ASP A 223 23.10 -19.04 19.20
CA ASP A 223 22.14 -19.77 20.04
C ASP A 223 22.14 -19.25 21.48
N ASN A 224 23.33 -19.07 22.07
CA ASN A 224 23.48 -18.49 23.41
C ASN A 224 22.84 -17.09 23.50
N TYR A 225 23.08 -16.24 22.50
CA TYR A 225 22.52 -14.88 22.48
C TYR A 225 20.99 -14.88 22.39
N ILE A 226 20.42 -15.74 21.53
CA ILE A 226 18.97 -15.84 21.34
C ILE A 226 18.29 -16.47 22.56
N ASN A 227 18.86 -17.52 23.14
CA ASN A 227 18.32 -18.14 24.35
C ASN A 227 18.34 -17.17 25.53
N ASN A 228 19.42 -16.38 25.70
CA ASN A 228 19.48 -15.31 26.71
C ASN A 228 18.39 -14.25 26.50
N TYR A 229 18.15 -13.86 25.25
CA TYR A 229 17.05 -12.95 24.91
C TYR A 229 15.68 -13.53 25.28
N LEU A 230 15.38 -14.77 24.86
CA LEU A 230 14.11 -15.45 25.15
C LEU A 230 13.89 -15.68 26.64
N GLN A 231 14.94 -15.97 27.41
CA GLN A 231 14.87 -16.06 28.87
C GLN A 231 14.57 -14.70 29.50
N SER A 232 15.23 -13.62 29.06
CA SER A 232 14.98 -12.27 29.55
C SER A 232 13.57 -11.77 29.26
N GLN A 233 12.93 -12.23 28.17
CA GLN A 233 11.52 -11.91 27.87
C GLN A 233 10.54 -12.39 28.96
N LYS A 234 10.88 -13.46 29.68
CA LYS A 234 10.06 -13.98 30.78
C LYS A 234 10.18 -13.15 32.06
N ASN A 235 11.18 -12.25 32.17
CA ASN A 235 11.48 -11.50 33.38
C ASN A 235 11.81 -10.03 33.06
N ILE A 236 10.81 -9.14 33.17
CA ILE A 236 10.89 -7.73 32.74
C ILE A 236 12.08 -6.97 33.37
N SER A 237 12.47 -7.29 34.60
CA SER A 237 13.62 -6.69 35.30
C SER A 237 14.96 -7.05 34.65
N GLN A 238 15.14 -8.28 34.15
CA GLN A 238 16.35 -8.69 33.42
C GLN A 238 16.41 -8.02 32.04
N LEU A 239 15.28 -7.91 31.35
CA LEU A 239 15.16 -7.27 30.03
C LEU A 239 15.62 -5.80 30.05
N ILE A 240 15.35 -5.08 31.14
CA ILE A 240 15.78 -3.68 31.34
C ILE A 240 17.30 -3.58 31.58
N SER A 241 17.91 -4.57 32.22
CA SER A 241 19.36 -4.60 32.48
C SER A 241 20.20 -5.05 31.28
N SER A 242 19.63 -5.85 30.36
CA SER A 242 20.32 -6.40 29.20
C SER A 242 20.07 -5.55 27.96
N SER A 243 21.05 -4.74 27.55
CA SER A 243 21.01 -3.94 26.32
C SER A 243 21.18 -4.81 25.06
N PHE A 244 20.17 -5.60 24.71
CA PHE A 244 20.19 -6.39 23.47
C PHE A 244 20.10 -5.48 22.23
N SER A 245 20.92 -5.77 21.21
CA SER A 245 20.91 -5.06 19.93
C SER A 245 20.01 -5.79 18.94
N ILE A 246 19.03 -5.09 18.36
CA ILE A 246 18.12 -5.64 17.33
C ILE A 246 18.91 -6.15 16.12
N ASN A 247 19.99 -5.46 15.75
CA ASN A 247 20.84 -5.81 14.62
C ASN A 247 21.50 -7.18 14.86
N LYS A 248 22.03 -7.40 16.08
CA LYS A 248 22.62 -8.68 16.48
C LYS A 248 21.59 -9.79 16.55
N LEU A 249 20.38 -9.52 17.04
CA LEU A 249 19.28 -10.50 17.04
C LEU A 249 18.92 -10.96 15.63
N LEU A 250 18.75 -10.03 14.67
CA LEU A 250 18.44 -10.37 13.28
C LEU A 250 19.57 -11.15 12.61
N TYR A 251 20.82 -10.75 12.85
CA TYR A 251 22.00 -11.41 12.32
C TYR A 251 22.16 -12.84 12.87
N TYR A 252 22.12 -13.02 14.18
CA TYR A 252 22.25 -14.34 14.81
C TYR A 252 21.08 -15.26 14.49
N ASN A 253 19.87 -14.74 14.34
CA ASN A 253 18.75 -15.56 13.88
C ASN A 253 18.99 -16.10 12.46
N LEU A 254 19.63 -15.31 11.59
CA LEU A 254 20.05 -15.77 10.27
C LEU A 254 21.19 -16.80 10.31
N ILE A 255 22.14 -16.66 11.25
CA ILE A 255 23.20 -17.66 11.46
C ILE A 255 22.58 -19.01 11.82
N LEU A 256 21.63 -19.04 12.77
CA LEU A 256 20.91 -20.27 13.13
C LEU A 256 20.09 -20.81 11.94
N GLU A 257 19.45 -19.96 11.15
CA GLU A 257 18.80 -20.39 9.91
C GLU A 257 19.79 -21.01 8.90
N ARG A 258 21.09 -20.72 8.98
CA ARG A 258 22.14 -21.26 8.08
C ARG A 258 22.91 -22.43 8.69
N SER A 259 22.73 -22.75 9.97
CA SER A 259 23.52 -23.79 10.66
C SER A 259 23.31 -25.19 10.07
N PHE A 260 22.18 -25.43 9.38
CA PHE A 260 21.89 -26.71 8.70
C PHE A 260 22.94 -27.13 7.66
N ILE A 261 23.83 -26.24 7.26
CA ILE A 261 24.91 -26.49 6.30
C ILE A 261 26.06 -27.26 6.96
N LEU A 262 26.24 -27.15 8.29
CA LEU A 262 27.40 -27.68 9.04
C LEU A 262 27.30 -29.17 9.43
N ASN A 263 26.77 -30.03 8.55
CA ASN A 263 26.42 -31.46 8.79
C ASN A 263 25.06 -31.69 9.48
N ASN A 264 24.53 -32.91 9.32
CA ASN A 264 23.20 -33.31 9.81
C ASN A 264 23.02 -33.22 11.34
N ASP A 265 24.11 -33.22 12.12
CA ASP A 265 24.07 -33.19 13.59
C ASP A 265 23.41 -31.90 14.14
N TYR A 266 23.60 -30.77 13.47
CA TYR A 266 22.96 -29.50 13.85
C TYR A 266 21.47 -29.43 13.47
N LYS A 267 21.02 -30.30 12.57
CA LYS A 267 19.63 -30.37 12.12
C LYS A 267 18.74 -31.06 13.14
N GLU A 268 19.31 -31.93 13.98
CA GLU A 268 18.64 -32.58 15.11
C GLU A 268 18.53 -31.65 16.34
N GLN A 269 19.40 -30.63 16.42
CA GLN A 269 19.32 -29.59 17.44
C GLN A 269 18.21 -28.60 17.06
N ASN A 270 17.06 -28.71 17.70
CA ASN A 270 15.95 -27.76 17.56
C ASN A 270 16.33 -26.40 18.17
N PHE A 271 17.06 -25.58 17.41
CA PHE A 271 17.41 -24.22 17.81
C PHE A 271 16.16 -23.34 17.97
N SER A 272 16.17 -22.50 19.00
CA SER A 272 15.08 -21.57 19.29
C SER A 272 15.07 -20.42 18.28
N LEU A 273 14.43 -20.59 17.12
CA LEU A 273 14.25 -19.48 16.17
C LEU A 273 13.25 -18.47 16.72
N ILE A 274 13.62 -17.19 16.69
CA ILE A 274 12.70 -16.11 17.09
C ILE A 274 11.70 -15.91 15.95
N ASN A 275 10.40 -16.02 16.25
CA ASN A 275 9.41 -15.61 15.27
C ASN A 275 9.60 -14.09 15.03
N SER A 276 9.68 -13.67 13.78
CA SER A 276 9.79 -12.25 13.42
C SER A 276 8.73 -11.34 14.10
N ASN A 277 7.60 -11.91 14.52
CA ASN A 277 6.56 -11.26 15.31
C ASN A 277 6.92 -11.06 16.80
N ASP A 278 7.76 -11.90 17.41
CA ASP A 278 8.13 -11.84 18.84
C ASP A 278 9.14 -10.74 19.15
N LEU A 279 9.86 -10.25 18.14
CA LEU A 279 10.68 -9.03 18.20
C LEU A 279 9.83 -7.74 18.36
N LEU A 280 8.49 -7.85 18.38
CA LEU A 280 7.55 -6.73 18.55
C LEU A 280 7.27 -6.46 20.03
N LEU A 281 8.25 -5.95 20.78
CA LEU A 281 7.94 -5.14 21.97
C LEU A 281 7.25 -3.85 21.50
N LYS A 282 5.92 -3.88 21.44
CA LYS A 282 4.98 -2.74 21.34
C LYS A 282 5.24 -1.66 20.28
N THR A 283 5.99 -1.90 19.22
CA THR A 283 5.82 -1.11 17.99
C THR A 283 4.62 -1.69 17.24
N LYS A 284 3.47 -1.08 17.52
CA LYS A 284 2.18 -1.29 16.84
C LYS A 284 2.45 -1.73 15.40
N LYS A 285 2.15 -3.00 15.07
CA LYS A 285 2.22 -3.52 13.70
C LYS A 285 1.54 -2.48 12.83
N GLN A 286 2.33 -1.72 12.07
CA GLN A 286 1.78 -0.71 11.20
C GLN A 286 1.15 -1.52 10.07
N GLU A 287 -0.10 -1.91 10.24
CA GLU A 287 -0.90 -2.37 9.13
C GLU A 287 -0.89 -1.25 8.10
N ILE A 288 -0.15 -1.48 7.02
CA ILE A 288 -0.08 -0.55 5.93
C ILE A 288 -1.49 -0.45 5.35
N LYS A 289 -2.03 0.77 5.42
CA LYS A 289 -3.40 1.06 5.01
C LYS A 289 -3.57 0.71 3.53
N LYS A 290 -4.33 -0.38 3.32
CA LYS A 290 -5.05 -0.84 2.13
C LYS A 290 -5.38 0.32 1.16
N PHE A 291 -4.63 0.41 0.06
CA PHE A 291 -5.14 0.99 -1.19
C PHE A 291 -6.01 -0.08 -1.87
N TYR A 292 -7.11 0.36 -2.48
CA TYR A 292 -7.99 -0.54 -3.22
C TYR A 292 -7.23 -1.18 -4.39
N THR A 293 -7.47 -2.47 -4.61
CA THR A 293 -7.02 -3.15 -5.83
C THR A 293 -7.65 -2.49 -7.06
N PHE A 294 -7.05 -2.64 -8.23
CA PHE A 294 -7.64 -2.10 -9.48
C PHE A 294 -9.08 -2.57 -9.72
N GLY A 295 -9.39 -3.83 -9.38
CA GLY A 295 -10.75 -4.35 -9.46
C GLY A 295 -11.70 -3.67 -8.47
N GLU A 296 -11.25 -3.36 -7.26
CA GLU A 296 -12.04 -2.59 -6.29
C GLU A 296 -12.23 -1.14 -6.74
N GLU A 297 -11.22 -0.50 -7.33
CA GLU A 297 -11.36 0.85 -7.92
C GLU A 297 -12.39 0.84 -9.07
N ILE A 298 -12.37 -0.16 -9.95
CA ILE A 298 -13.41 -0.33 -10.98
C ILE A 298 -14.79 -0.52 -10.35
N GLY A 299 -14.91 -1.43 -9.37
CA GLY A 299 -16.18 -1.68 -8.69
C GLY A 299 -16.76 -0.41 -8.06
N ASN A 300 -15.91 0.35 -7.37
CA ASN A 300 -16.30 1.65 -6.78
C ASN A 300 -16.73 2.63 -7.88
N SER A 301 -15.94 2.79 -8.95
CA SER A 301 -16.32 3.64 -10.10
C SER A 301 -17.66 3.24 -10.70
N ILE A 302 -17.94 1.95 -10.91
CA ILE A 302 -19.22 1.49 -11.45
C ILE A 302 -20.38 1.87 -10.53
N THR A 303 -20.25 1.62 -9.22
CA THR A 303 -21.31 1.98 -8.26
C THR A 303 -21.63 3.47 -8.27
N HIS A 304 -20.61 4.33 -8.42
CA HIS A 304 -20.84 5.77 -8.53
C HIS A 304 -21.40 6.18 -9.89
N GLY A 305 -20.99 5.53 -10.97
CA GLY A 305 -21.56 5.74 -12.30
C GLY A 305 -23.07 5.48 -12.32
N ILE A 306 -23.52 4.42 -11.64
CA ILE A 306 -24.95 4.15 -11.43
C ILE A 306 -25.61 5.29 -10.62
N GLY A 307 -24.94 5.77 -9.57
CA GLY A 307 -25.41 6.91 -8.78
C GLY A 307 -25.54 8.22 -9.58
N ILE A 308 -24.64 8.49 -10.53
CA ILE A 308 -24.74 9.66 -11.43
C ILE A 308 -26.00 9.54 -12.29
N ILE A 309 -26.22 8.38 -12.90
CA ILE A 309 -27.41 8.12 -13.73
C ILE A 309 -28.68 8.28 -12.89
N ALA A 310 -28.71 7.68 -11.69
CA ALA A 310 -29.83 7.84 -10.77
C ALA A 310 -30.08 9.31 -10.41
N GLY A 311 -29.03 10.09 -10.10
CA GLY A 311 -29.14 11.51 -9.81
C GLY A 311 -29.70 12.34 -10.95
N LEU A 312 -29.32 12.04 -12.20
CA LEU A 312 -29.89 12.68 -13.40
C LEU A 312 -31.37 12.32 -13.58
N VAL A 313 -31.74 11.06 -13.32
CA VAL A 313 -33.15 10.63 -13.34
C VAL A 313 -33.95 11.35 -12.24
N PHE A 314 -33.41 11.45 -11.03
CA PHE A 314 -34.06 12.18 -9.93
C PHE A 314 -34.29 13.64 -10.28
N PHE A 315 -33.29 14.30 -10.85
CA PHE A 315 -33.40 15.67 -11.34
C PHE A 315 -34.56 15.81 -12.33
N ILE A 316 -34.60 14.98 -13.38
CA ILE A 316 -35.63 15.04 -14.41
C ILE A 316 -37.02 14.80 -13.80
N LEU A 317 -37.17 13.75 -13.00
CA LEU A 317 -38.47 13.38 -12.41
C LEU A 317 -38.99 14.46 -11.44
N LEU A 318 -38.12 15.06 -10.63
CA LEU A 318 -38.52 16.14 -9.73
C LEU A 318 -38.85 17.44 -10.48
N MET A 319 -38.12 17.76 -11.55
CA MET A 319 -38.46 18.91 -12.39
C MET A 319 -39.80 18.72 -13.11
N LEU A 320 -40.11 17.50 -13.57
CA LEU A 320 -41.41 17.17 -14.17
C LEU A 320 -42.56 17.15 -13.16
N LYS A 321 -42.25 17.03 -11.86
CA LYS A 321 -43.25 17.01 -10.78
C LYS A 321 -43.79 18.41 -10.45
N LEU A 322 -43.03 19.47 -10.76
CA LEU A 322 -43.44 20.85 -10.50
C LEU A 322 -44.77 21.15 -11.18
N LYS A 323 -45.72 21.70 -10.41
CA LYS A 323 -47.07 22.03 -10.90
C LYS A 323 -47.06 23.31 -11.74
N ASP A 324 -48.13 23.52 -12.52
CA ASP A 324 -48.29 24.69 -13.40
C ASP A 324 -48.19 26.03 -12.66
N ASN A 325 -48.58 26.07 -11.38
CA ASN A 325 -48.29 27.18 -10.48
C ASN A 325 -46.91 26.99 -9.87
N PHE A 326 -45.88 27.54 -10.53
CA PHE A 326 -44.49 27.42 -10.13
C PHE A 326 -44.25 27.93 -8.70
N ASP A 327 -43.99 27.02 -7.77
CA ASP A 327 -43.50 27.34 -6.43
C ASP A 327 -41.96 27.39 -6.45
N THR A 328 -41.41 28.57 -6.15
CA THR A 328 -39.96 28.80 -6.12
C THR A 328 -39.27 28.00 -5.03
N VAL A 329 -39.93 27.76 -3.89
CA VAL A 329 -39.38 26.99 -2.77
C VAL A 329 -39.29 25.52 -3.15
N GLU A 330 -40.34 24.98 -3.76
CA GLU A 330 -40.38 23.61 -4.28
C GLU A 330 -39.28 23.38 -5.33
N PHE A 331 -39.18 24.28 -6.32
CA PHE A 331 -38.13 24.21 -7.34
C PHE A 331 -36.72 24.21 -6.74
N VAL A 332 -36.43 25.16 -5.85
CA VAL A 332 -35.10 25.28 -5.22
C VAL A 332 -34.77 24.05 -4.38
N ALA A 333 -35.74 23.52 -3.63
CA ALA A 333 -35.55 22.33 -2.81
C ALA A 333 -35.20 21.09 -3.64
N TYR A 334 -35.95 20.84 -4.72
CA TYR A 334 -35.68 19.75 -5.65
C TYR A 334 -34.35 19.91 -6.39
N LEU A 335 -34.01 21.13 -6.79
CA LEU A 335 -32.75 21.47 -7.45
C LEU A 335 -31.57 21.15 -6.54
N ILE A 336 -31.61 21.64 -5.29
CA ILE A 336 -30.55 21.44 -4.29
C ILE A 336 -30.34 19.95 -4.01
N TYR A 337 -31.42 19.19 -3.81
CA TYR A 337 -31.34 17.75 -3.59
C TYR A 337 -30.62 17.07 -4.76
N SER A 338 -31.16 17.25 -5.98
CA SER A 338 -30.69 16.53 -7.17
C SER A 338 -29.25 16.90 -7.54
N LEU A 339 -28.87 18.17 -7.45
CA LEU A 339 -27.51 18.61 -7.72
C LEU A 339 -26.52 18.09 -6.68
N SER A 340 -26.90 18.03 -5.40
CA SER A 340 -26.02 17.47 -4.36
C SER A 340 -25.70 15.99 -4.62
N VAL A 341 -26.69 15.22 -5.09
CA VAL A 341 -26.56 13.82 -5.51
C VAL A 341 -25.60 13.71 -6.70
N ILE A 342 -25.84 14.47 -7.77
CA ILE A 342 -24.99 14.43 -8.98
C ILE A 342 -23.55 14.80 -8.64
N VAL A 343 -23.34 15.85 -7.83
CA VAL A 343 -22.00 16.33 -7.44
C VAL A 343 -21.25 15.28 -6.62
N LEU A 344 -21.91 14.64 -5.64
CA LEU A 344 -21.29 13.58 -4.84
C LEU A 344 -20.85 12.40 -5.70
N TYR A 345 -21.78 11.82 -6.47
CA TYR A 345 -21.46 10.63 -7.26
C TYR A 345 -20.46 10.94 -8.37
N THR A 346 -20.50 12.14 -8.97
CA THR A 346 -19.50 12.56 -9.97
C THR A 346 -18.12 12.74 -9.36
N SER A 347 -18.02 13.40 -8.20
CA SER A 347 -16.73 13.59 -7.53
C SER A 347 -16.10 12.26 -7.15
N SER A 348 -16.90 11.33 -6.63
CA SER A 348 -16.44 9.99 -6.25
C SER A 348 -16.09 9.12 -7.45
N PHE A 349 -16.89 9.18 -8.52
CA PHE A 349 -16.59 8.51 -9.78
C PHE A 349 -15.22 8.90 -10.34
N ILE A 350 -14.96 10.21 -10.42
CA ILE A 350 -13.69 10.74 -10.92
C ILE A 350 -12.54 10.36 -9.97
N TYR A 351 -12.75 10.40 -8.65
CA TYR A 351 -11.75 9.96 -7.68
C TYR A 351 -11.29 8.51 -7.92
N HIS A 352 -12.24 7.60 -8.11
CA HIS A 352 -11.96 6.18 -8.33
C HIS A 352 -11.40 5.90 -9.74
N LEU A 353 -11.80 6.69 -10.75
CA LEU A 353 -11.28 6.59 -12.11
C LEU A 353 -9.82 7.04 -12.22
N LEU A 354 -9.40 8.03 -11.42
CA LEU A 354 -8.08 8.63 -11.57
C LEU A 354 -6.94 7.69 -11.12
N PRO A 355 -5.79 7.71 -11.84
CA PRO A 355 -4.63 6.88 -11.50
C PRO A 355 -4.07 7.15 -10.11
N LEU A 356 -3.57 6.09 -9.46
CA LEU A 356 -2.88 6.17 -8.18
C LEU A 356 -1.69 7.14 -8.25
N GLY A 357 -1.50 7.90 -7.17
CA GLY A 357 -0.40 8.88 -7.07
C GLY A 357 -0.58 10.16 -7.88
N SER A 358 -1.60 10.27 -8.75
CA SER A 358 -1.86 11.49 -9.52
C SER A 358 -2.25 12.67 -8.62
N LYS A 359 -1.87 13.90 -9.02
CA LYS A 359 -2.31 15.12 -8.32
C LYS A 359 -3.84 15.24 -8.35
N GLY A 360 -4.45 14.88 -9.47
CA GLY A 360 -5.91 14.86 -9.64
C GLY A 360 -6.60 13.95 -8.62
N LYS A 361 -6.13 12.70 -8.43
CA LYS A 361 -6.75 11.77 -7.46
C LYS A 361 -6.73 12.35 -6.05
N LYS A 362 -5.69 13.08 -5.65
CA LYS A 362 -5.63 13.75 -4.33
C LYS A 362 -6.63 14.89 -4.19
N ILE A 363 -6.86 15.66 -5.26
CA ILE A 363 -7.85 16.74 -5.27
C ILE A 363 -9.26 16.14 -5.17
N PHE A 364 -9.57 15.18 -6.04
CA PHE A 364 -10.86 14.51 -6.04
C PHE A 364 -11.11 13.68 -4.77
N GLN A 365 -10.07 13.17 -4.11
CA GLN A 365 -10.22 12.56 -2.79
C GLN A 365 -10.72 13.56 -1.74
N ARG A 366 -10.24 14.81 -1.79
CA ARG A 366 -10.70 15.87 -0.89
C ARG A 366 -12.13 16.25 -1.22
N LEU A 367 -12.42 16.48 -2.51
CA LEU A 367 -13.77 16.81 -2.99
C LEU A 367 -14.77 15.71 -2.62
N ASP A 368 -14.42 14.45 -2.83
CA ASP A 368 -15.24 13.30 -2.46
C ASP A 368 -15.68 13.34 -0.99
N HIS A 369 -14.76 13.63 -0.06
CA HIS A 369 -15.10 13.79 1.35
C HIS A 369 -15.94 15.05 1.62
N MET A 370 -15.70 16.14 0.89
CA MET A 370 -16.50 17.38 0.99
C MET A 370 -17.94 17.17 0.55
N THR A 371 -18.14 16.40 -0.52
CA THR A 371 -19.46 16.18 -1.09
C THR A 371 -20.41 15.42 -0.16
N ILE A 372 -19.90 14.70 0.84
CA ILE A 372 -20.74 14.05 1.87
C ILE A 372 -21.49 15.11 2.69
N TYR A 373 -20.82 16.20 3.10
CA TYR A 373 -21.48 17.31 3.80
C TYR A 373 -22.54 17.98 2.91
N LEU A 374 -22.22 18.15 1.63
CA LEU A 374 -23.15 18.74 0.66
C LEU A 374 -24.38 17.85 0.44
N LEU A 375 -24.20 16.53 0.33
CA LEU A 375 -25.30 15.57 0.19
C LEU A 375 -26.19 15.55 1.44
N ILE A 376 -25.61 15.62 2.64
CA ILE A 376 -26.41 15.74 3.88
C ILE A 376 -27.28 16.99 3.81
N ALA A 377 -26.71 18.15 3.50
CA ALA A 377 -27.47 19.38 3.38
C ALA A 377 -28.54 19.34 2.28
N GLY A 378 -28.17 18.80 1.12
CA GLY A 378 -29.07 18.65 -0.01
C GLY A 378 -30.23 17.69 0.26
N SER A 379 -29.97 16.58 0.96
CA SER A 379 -30.99 15.60 1.37
C SER A 379 -32.01 16.20 2.32
N TYR A 380 -31.57 17.02 3.27
CA TYR A 380 -32.45 17.63 4.26
C TYR A 380 -33.31 18.77 3.73
N THR A 381 -32.83 19.50 2.71
CA THR A 381 -33.49 20.72 2.20
C THR A 381 -34.97 20.51 1.82
N PRO A 382 -35.37 19.51 1.01
CA PRO A 382 -36.79 19.30 0.69
C PRO A 382 -37.62 18.88 1.91
N PHE A 383 -37.10 18.02 2.80
CA PHE A 383 -37.84 17.67 4.02
C PHE A 383 -38.02 18.88 4.94
N ALA A 384 -37.00 19.71 5.10
CA ALA A 384 -37.06 20.90 5.94
C ALA A 384 -38.00 21.96 5.36
N LEU A 385 -37.85 22.32 4.09
CA LEU A 385 -38.58 23.44 3.50
C LEU A 385 -40.01 23.06 3.09
N LEU A 386 -40.25 21.83 2.61
CA LEU A 386 -41.55 21.42 2.09
C LEU A 386 -42.36 20.61 3.11
N ALA A 387 -41.74 19.71 3.86
CA ALA A 387 -42.48 18.88 4.83
C ALA A 387 -42.74 19.62 6.15
N LEU A 388 -41.71 20.23 6.76
CA LEU A 388 -41.89 21.02 7.98
C LEU A 388 -42.44 22.42 7.63
N GLY A 389 -41.76 23.11 6.71
CA GLY A 389 -42.07 24.49 6.36
C GLY A 389 -41.94 25.46 7.55
N GLY A 390 -42.33 26.72 7.33
CA GLY A 390 -42.40 27.74 8.38
C GLY A 390 -41.11 27.92 9.19
N ILE A 391 -41.26 28.15 10.50
CA ILE A 391 -40.15 28.42 11.42
C ILE A 391 -39.29 27.16 11.64
N GLU A 392 -39.92 26.01 11.84
CA GLU A 392 -39.20 24.75 12.13
C GLU A 392 -38.34 24.31 10.95
N GLY A 393 -38.89 24.39 9.73
CA GLY A 393 -38.16 24.12 8.50
C GLY A 393 -36.99 25.06 8.28
N THR A 394 -37.16 26.34 8.61
CA THR A 394 -36.07 27.35 8.54
C THR A 394 -34.96 27.02 9.55
N ILE A 395 -35.32 26.72 10.81
CA ILE A 395 -34.35 26.35 11.86
C ILE A 395 -33.55 25.12 11.44
N LEU A 396 -34.22 24.05 10.98
CA LEU A 396 -33.56 22.83 10.55
C LEU A 396 -32.63 23.08 9.36
N THR A 397 -33.09 23.85 8.37
CA THR A 397 -32.28 24.22 7.20
C THR A 397 -31.03 24.99 7.62
N THR A 398 -31.16 25.99 8.50
CA THR A 398 -30.03 26.78 8.99
C THR A 398 -29.01 25.91 9.74
N ILE A 399 -29.46 25.06 10.67
CA ILE A 399 -28.59 24.17 11.44
C ILE A 399 -27.79 23.25 10.50
N ILE A 400 -28.47 22.62 9.54
CA ILE A 400 -27.86 21.66 8.64
C ILE A 400 -26.87 22.32 7.69
N TRP A 401 -27.25 23.43 7.06
CA TRP A 401 -26.36 24.13 6.12
C TRP A 401 -25.16 24.76 6.83
N PHE A 402 -25.35 25.34 8.02
CA PHE A 402 -24.25 25.85 8.84
C PHE A 402 -23.29 24.72 9.25
N GLY A 403 -23.82 23.57 9.68
CA GLY A 403 -23.04 22.39 10.01
C GLY A 403 -22.28 21.83 8.81
N ALA A 404 -22.92 21.75 7.64
CA ALA A 404 -22.30 21.28 6.41
C ALA A 404 -21.19 22.22 5.91
N LEU A 405 -21.40 23.53 5.95
CA LEU A 405 -20.39 24.54 5.60
C LEU A 405 -19.21 24.49 6.58
N SER A 406 -19.47 24.34 7.87
CA SER A 406 -18.42 24.14 8.88
C SER A 406 -17.61 22.87 8.60
N GLY A 407 -18.28 21.76 8.26
CA GLY A 407 -17.65 20.50 7.86
C GLY A 407 -16.80 20.63 6.60
N LEU A 408 -17.28 21.36 5.60
CA LEU A 408 -16.54 21.71 4.38
C LEU A 408 -15.25 22.46 4.69
N ILE A 409 -15.33 23.52 5.50
CA ILE A 409 -14.18 24.32 5.93
C ILE A 409 -13.18 23.46 6.71
N LEU A 410 -13.65 22.64 7.65
CA LEU A 410 -12.80 21.72 8.41
C LEU A 410 -12.07 20.74 7.47
N ASN A 411 -12.75 20.21 6.46
CA ASN A 411 -12.14 19.29 5.51
C ASN A 411 -11.13 19.98 4.57
N LEU A 412 -11.29 21.29 4.28
CA LEU A 412 -10.31 22.07 3.51
C LEU A 412 -8.98 22.23 4.25
N PHE A 413 -9.02 22.57 5.55
CA PHE A 413 -7.82 22.88 6.35
C PHE A 413 -7.20 21.65 7.05
N TRP A 414 -8.01 20.69 7.51
CA TRP A 414 -7.56 19.53 8.31
C TRP A 414 -7.77 18.17 7.65
N PHE A 415 -7.75 18.13 6.30
CA PHE A 415 -7.92 16.90 5.54
C PHE A 415 -7.06 15.73 6.06
N GLY A 416 -7.72 14.61 6.39
CA GLY A 416 -7.08 13.34 6.74
C GLY A 416 -6.53 13.21 8.18
N LYS A 417 -6.50 14.29 8.97
CA LYS A 417 -6.00 14.26 10.37
C LYS A 417 -7.08 13.85 11.39
N LEU A 418 -8.36 14.10 11.09
CA LEU A 418 -9.48 13.96 12.04
C LEU A 418 -10.58 12.98 11.56
N ARG A 419 -10.20 11.80 11.03
CA ARG A 419 -11.16 10.88 10.41
C ARG A 419 -12.35 10.52 11.31
N ALA A 420 -12.10 10.16 12.57
CA ALA A 420 -13.18 9.78 13.50
C ALA A 420 -14.12 10.95 13.80
N PHE A 421 -13.58 12.16 13.87
CA PHE A 421 -14.37 13.37 14.09
C PHE A 421 -15.27 13.69 12.90
N HIS A 422 -14.79 13.54 11.65
CA HIS A 422 -15.64 13.68 10.47
C HIS A 422 -16.80 12.67 10.47
N ILE A 423 -16.54 11.40 10.78
CA ILE A 423 -17.58 10.37 10.89
C ILE A 423 -18.63 10.75 11.95
N PHE A 424 -18.17 11.22 13.12
CA PHE A 424 -19.06 11.72 14.17
C PHE A 424 -19.93 12.88 13.68
N LEU A 425 -19.34 13.88 13.01
CA LEU A 425 -20.09 15.01 12.45
C LEU A 425 -21.10 14.57 11.39
N TYR A 426 -20.77 13.61 10.52
CA TYR A 426 -21.71 13.07 9.54
C TYR A 426 -22.91 12.42 10.20
N LEU A 427 -22.69 11.63 11.26
CA LEU A 427 -23.77 11.00 12.01
C LEU A 427 -24.62 12.02 12.77
N LEU A 428 -23.98 12.98 13.43
CA LEU A 428 -24.66 14.02 14.19
C LEU A 428 -25.57 14.87 13.29
N LEU A 429 -25.07 15.31 12.13
CA LEU A 429 -25.87 16.04 11.16
C LEU A 429 -26.94 15.14 10.52
N GLY A 430 -26.55 13.92 10.14
CA GLY A 430 -27.40 12.95 9.45
C GLY A 430 -28.62 12.50 10.26
N TRP A 431 -28.56 12.56 11.59
CA TRP A 431 -29.66 12.20 12.49
C TRP A 431 -30.41 13.40 13.09
N SER A 432 -30.07 14.64 12.69
CA SER A 432 -30.72 15.85 13.23
C SER A 432 -32.24 15.90 13.01
N ALA A 433 -32.76 15.26 11.95
CA ALA A 433 -34.19 15.10 11.69
C ALA A 433 -34.93 14.43 12.86
N ALA A 434 -34.26 13.58 13.64
CA ALA A 434 -34.88 12.88 14.78
C ALA A 434 -35.41 13.86 15.85
N PHE A 435 -34.77 15.03 16.01
CA PHE A 435 -35.26 16.07 16.92
C PHE A 435 -36.58 16.71 16.46
N PHE A 436 -36.93 16.55 15.18
CA PHE A 436 -38.13 17.08 14.55
C PHE A 436 -39.09 15.97 14.11
N ILE A 437 -39.03 14.78 14.75
CA ILE A 437 -39.80 13.62 14.29
C ILE A 437 -41.32 13.83 14.30
N VAL A 438 -41.85 14.53 15.31
CA VAL A 438 -43.29 14.82 15.41
C VAL A 438 -43.79 15.70 14.27
N PRO A 439 -43.18 16.88 13.99
CA PRO A 439 -43.59 17.69 12.84
C PRO A 439 -43.30 17.00 11.50
N ILE A 440 -42.23 16.21 11.39
CA ILE A 440 -41.96 15.40 10.18
C ILE A 440 -43.09 14.42 9.91
N ILE A 441 -43.57 13.67 10.92
CA ILE A 441 -44.67 12.72 10.73
C ILE A 441 -45.93 13.43 10.24
N LYS A 442 -46.21 14.63 10.76
CA LYS A 442 -47.38 15.42 10.37
C LYS A 442 -47.27 15.97 8.94
N GLY A 443 -46.10 16.46 8.55
CA GLY A 443 -45.89 17.09 7.25
C GLY A 443 -45.63 16.09 6.11
N LEU A 444 -44.87 15.03 6.38
CA LEU A 444 -44.43 14.05 5.40
C LEU A 444 -45.35 12.81 5.33
N GLY A 445 -46.16 12.59 6.37
CA GLY A 445 -46.97 11.38 6.52
C GLY A 445 -46.14 10.15 6.89
N THR A 446 -46.84 9.04 7.20
CA THR A 446 -46.22 7.81 7.70
C THR A 446 -45.27 7.17 6.68
N VAL A 447 -45.68 7.11 5.41
CA VAL A 447 -44.90 6.46 4.34
C VAL A 447 -43.58 7.20 4.12
N GLY A 448 -43.62 8.51 3.93
CA GLY A 448 -42.41 9.29 3.72
C GLY A 448 -41.50 9.32 4.95
N THR A 449 -42.06 9.30 6.17
CA THR A 449 -41.27 9.17 7.41
C THR A 449 -40.51 7.85 7.48
N ILE A 450 -41.15 6.73 7.11
CA ILE A 450 -40.49 5.42 7.05
C ILE A 450 -39.34 5.44 6.03
N LEU A 451 -39.56 6.04 4.84
CA LEU A 451 -38.53 6.17 3.80
C LEU A 451 -37.36 7.05 4.26
N LEU A 452 -37.63 8.18 4.92
CA LEU A 452 -36.62 9.05 5.50
C LEU A 452 -35.76 8.31 6.54
N PHE A 453 -36.42 7.63 7.47
CA PHE A 453 -35.76 6.86 8.54
C PHE A 453 -34.95 5.70 7.96
N ALA A 454 -35.53 4.91 7.06
CA ALA A 454 -34.84 3.80 6.39
C ALA A 454 -33.61 4.28 5.62
N GLY A 455 -33.69 5.44 4.96
CA GLY A 455 -32.54 6.05 4.31
C GLY A 455 -31.43 6.43 5.30
N GLY A 456 -31.78 7.03 6.44
CA GLY A 456 -30.83 7.34 7.52
C GLY A 456 -30.15 6.10 8.13
N VAL A 457 -30.92 5.03 8.32
CA VAL A 457 -30.41 3.72 8.75
C VAL A 457 -29.47 3.13 7.69
N SER A 458 -29.82 3.18 6.40
CA SER A 458 -28.97 2.71 5.31
C SER A 458 -27.61 3.40 5.32
N TYR A 459 -27.57 4.74 5.43
CA TYR A 459 -26.32 5.48 5.56
C TYR A 459 -25.50 5.07 6.78
N THR A 460 -26.16 4.87 7.92
CA THR A 460 -25.52 4.50 9.19
C THR A 460 -24.90 3.10 9.13
N ILE A 461 -25.61 2.13 8.57
CA ILE A 461 -25.10 0.78 8.33
C ILE A 461 -23.90 0.83 7.38
N GLY A 462 -23.98 1.65 6.32
CA GLY A 462 -22.86 1.88 5.41
C GLY A 462 -21.56 2.31 6.12
N ILE A 463 -21.66 3.14 7.16
CA ILE A 463 -20.49 3.61 7.94
C ILE A 463 -19.75 2.45 8.60
N ILE A 464 -20.44 1.37 9.00
CA ILE A 464 -19.83 0.17 9.57
C ILE A 464 -18.86 -0.45 8.55
N PHE A 465 -19.30 -0.61 7.31
CA PHE A 465 -18.46 -1.12 6.23
C PHE A 465 -17.29 -0.16 5.93
N TYR A 466 -17.55 1.14 5.87
CA TYR A 466 -16.49 2.15 5.68
C TYR A 466 -15.41 2.10 6.77
N GLY A 467 -15.82 1.98 8.03
CA GLY A 467 -14.94 2.02 9.20
C GLY A 467 -14.12 0.73 9.41
N PHE A 468 -14.77 -0.43 9.30
CA PHE A 468 -14.20 -1.71 9.75
C PHE A 468 -13.53 -2.55 8.64
N LYS A 469 -13.65 -2.19 7.35
CA LYS A 469 -12.95 -2.84 6.22
C LYS A 469 -12.95 -4.38 6.27
N LEU A 470 -14.14 -4.95 6.46
CA LEU A 470 -14.39 -6.35 6.85
C LEU A 470 -13.91 -7.39 5.81
N PHE A 471 -14.01 -7.11 4.50
CA PHE A 471 -13.63 -8.02 3.40
C PHE A 471 -13.22 -7.27 2.11
N LYS A 472 -12.77 -7.98 1.07
CA LYS A 472 -12.46 -7.40 -0.26
C LYS A 472 -13.74 -6.78 -0.88
N PHE A 473 -13.69 -5.59 -1.46
CA PHE A 473 -14.86 -4.81 -1.91
C PHE A 473 -15.76 -4.20 -0.80
N THR A 474 -15.31 -4.16 0.46
CA THR A 474 -16.09 -3.51 1.53
C THR A 474 -16.46 -2.05 1.20
N HIS A 475 -15.59 -1.33 0.48
CA HIS A 475 -15.86 0.06 0.09
C HIS A 475 -16.99 0.18 -0.94
N MET A 476 -17.04 -0.75 -1.90
CA MET A 476 -18.12 -0.85 -2.86
C MET A 476 -19.45 -1.12 -2.14
N VAL A 477 -19.44 -2.01 -1.14
CA VAL A 477 -20.62 -2.28 -0.30
C VAL A 477 -21.07 -1.03 0.45
N TRP A 478 -20.14 -0.23 0.99
CA TRP A 478 -20.48 1.07 1.55
C TRP A 478 -21.18 1.97 0.52
N HIS A 479 -20.68 2.06 -0.72
CA HIS A 479 -21.32 2.84 -1.78
C HIS A 479 -22.73 2.35 -2.11
N LEU A 480 -22.99 1.05 -2.09
CA LEU A 480 -24.35 0.50 -2.28
C LEU A 480 -25.32 0.95 -1.18
N PHE A 481 -24.88 0.98 0.09
CA PHE A 481 -25.70 1.51 1.19
C PHE A 481 -25.95 3.02 1.07
N VAL A 482 -24.96 3.78 0.60
CA VAL A 482 -25.12 5.21 0.32
C VAL A 482 -26.13 5.41 -0.82
N LEU A 483 -26.00 4.66 -1.91
CA LEU A 483 -26.94 4.70 -3.03
C LEU A 483 -28.36 4.32 -2.64
N LEU A 484 -28.53 3.26 -1.85
CA LEU A 484 -29.82 2.87 -1.31
C LEU A 484 -30.43 3.97 -0.43
N GLY A 485 -29.62 4.58 0.45
CA GLY A 485 -30.07 5.71 1.27
C GLY A 485 -30.52 6.89 0.41
N THR A 486 -29.78 7.21 -0.65
CA THR A 486 -30.14 8.27 -1.58
C THR A 486 -31.45 7.97 -2.30
N ILE A 487 -31.62 6.74 -2.82
CA ILE A 487 -32.87 6.32 -3.49
C ILE A 487 -34.06 6.41 -2.53
N LEU A 488 -33.92 5.95 -1.28
CA LEU A 488 -34.99 6.01 -0.29
C LEU A 488 -35.41 7.46 0.03
N HIS A 489 -34.44 8.37 0.17
CA HIS A 489 -34.72 9.79 0.35
C HIS A 489 -35.39 10.40 -0.89
N PHE A 490 -34.92 10.07 -2.10
CA PHE A 490 -35.59 10.47 -3.35
C PHE A 490 -37.04 10.01 -3.38
N LEU A 491 -37.32 8.75 -3.05
CA LEU A 491 -38.68 8.21 -3.04
C LEU A 491 -39.55 8.92 -2.00
N GLY A 492 -39.00 9.24 -0.82
CA GLY A 492 -39.69 10.00 0.21
C GLY A 492 -40.06 11.41 -0.26
N ILE A 493 -39.18 12.07 -1.02
CA ILE A 493 -39.46 13.35 -1.66
C ILE A 493 -40.51 13.13 -2.75
N TYR A 494 -40.18 12.38 -3.81
CA TYR A 494 -41.01 12.23 -5.00
C TYR A 494 -42.43 11.69 -4.73
N LEU A 495 -42.64 10.84 -3.73
CA LEU A 495 -43.96 10.28 -3.43
C LEU A 495 -44.75 11.08 -2.39
N CYS A 496 -44.10 11.85 -1.52
CA CYS A 496 -44.77 12.47 -0.35
C CYS A 496 -44.67 14.00 -0.28
N LEU A 497 -43.75 14.62 -1.03
CA LEU A 497 -43.58 16.08 -1.18
C LEU A 497 -43.65 16.37 -2.66
#